data_AF-A0A1H7SKX6-F1
#
_entry.id   AF-A0A1H7SKX6-F1
#
_cell.length_a   1.000
_cell.length_b   1.000
_cell.length_c   1.000
_cell.angle_alpha   90.00
_cell.angle_beta   90.00
_cell.angle_gamma   90.00
#
_symmetry.space_group_name_H-M   'P 1'
#
loop_
_entity.id
_entity.type
_entity.pdbx_description
1 polymer ?
#
loop_
_entity_poly.entity_id
_entity_poly.type
_entity_poly.pdbx_seq_one_letter_code
_entity_poly.pdbx_strand_id
1 'polypeptide(L)'
;MAQRNWIAVASAEHARRGRDHRPLGYMQVGHGKHAPLKRLSAGDRVAYYSPASVFGGTDKLQSFVSIGIVQPGEPYEFDMGNGFVPWRRDMVYADGHETPIAPLIERLAFIENPKQWGYKFRFGMFDVTDADMKLIAQAMKADLKTLLL
;
A
#
# COMPACT_ATOMS: atom_id res chain seq x y z
N MET A 1 -2.72 -9.09 -18.76
CA MET A 1 -1.75 -8.01 -18.51
C MET A 1 -0.73 -8.53 -17.51
N ALA A 2 0.52 -8.09 -17.58
CA ALA A 2 1.52 -8.45 -16.58
C ALA A 2 1.12 -7.87 -15.21
N GLN A 3 1.31 -8.64 -14.15
CA GLN A 3 1.06 -8.22 -12.77
C GLN A 3 1.88 -6.97 -12.44
N ARG A 4 1.26 -5.93 -11.88
CA ARG A 4 1.95 -4.69 -11.49
C ARG A 4 2.13 -4.62 -9.99
N ASN A 5 3.08 -3.78 -9.57
CA ASN A 5 3.38 -3.53 -8.16
C ASN A 5 3.19 -2.05 -7.85
N TRP A 6 2.61 -1.77 -6.70
CA TRP A 6 2.19 -0.42 -6.31
C TRP A 6 2.59 -0.11 -4.87
N ILE A 7 2.98 1.14 -4.65
CA ILE A 7 3.07 1.72 -3.32
C ILE A 7 1.86 2.62 -3.12
N ALA A 8 1.13 2.42 -2.02
CA ALA A 8 0.06 3.29 -1.56
C ALA A 8 0.49 4.05 -0.32
N VAL A 9 0.21 5.34 -0.24
CA VAL A 9 0.60 6.19 0.89
C VAL A 9 -0.63 6.57 1.70
N ALA A 10 -0.64 6.16 2.97
CA ALA A 10 -1.71 6.46 3.94
C ALA A 10 -1.17 6.40 5.37
N SER A 11 -1.91 6.93 6.36
CA SER A 11 -1.56 6.68 7.76
C SER A 11 -1.61 5.20 8.10
N ALA A 12 -0.84 4.77 9.09
CA ALA A 12 -0.80 3.36 9.48
C ALA A 12 -2.15 2.87 10.00
N GLU A 13 -2.84 3.68 10.80
CA GLU A 13 -4.20 3.38 11.26
C GLU A 13 -5.14 3.07 10.09
N HIS A 14 -5.12 3.89 9.03
CA HIS A 14 -5.95 3.68 7.84
C HIS A 14 -5.59 2.38 7.13
N ALA A 15 -4.30 2.14 6.91
CA ALA A 15 -3.83 0.93 6.23
C ALA A 15 -4.13 -0.35 7.03
N ARG A 16 -3.96 -0.32 8.35
CA ARG A 16 -4.29 -1.43 9.27
C ARG A 16 -5.78 -1.71 9.30
N ARG A 17 -6.63 -0.67 9.34
CA ARG A 17 -8.08 -0.84 9.26
C ARG A 17 -8.52 -1.61 8.01
N GLY A 18 -7.91 -1.30 6.87
CA GLY A 18 -8.14 -2.04 5.61
C GLY A 18 -7.62 -3.48 5.66
N ARG A 19 -6.42 -3.68 6.21
CA ARG A 19 -5.79 -5.01 6.38
C ARG A 19 -6.58 -5.94 7.30
N ASP A 20 -7.02 -5.40 8.42
CA ASP A 20 -7.62 -6.16 9.53
C ASP A 20 -9.14 -6.35 9.35
N HIS A 21 -9.72 -5.75 8.30
CA HIS A 21 -11.11 -5.99 7.94
C HIS A 21 -11.37 -7.47 7.59
N ARG A 22 -12.59 -7.93 7.89
CA ARG A 22 -13.02 -9.32 7.67
C ARG A 22 -14.38 -9.33 6.95
N PRO A 23 -14.67 -10.33 6.10
CA PRO A 23 -13.86 -11.53 5.83
C PRO A 23 -12.64 -11.28 4.94
N LEU A 24 -12.69 -10.26 4.07
CA LEU A 24 -11.57 -9.83 3.23
C LEU A 24 -11.06 -8.47 3.68
N GLY A 25 -9.76 -8.23 3.45
CA GLY A 25 -9.20 -6.89 3.57
C GLY A 25 -9.63 -6.00 2.41
N TYR A 26 -9.39 -4.69 2.53
CA TYR A 26 -9.62 -3.75 1.45
C TYR A 26 -8.54 -2.69 1.38
N MET A 27 -8.36 -2.09 0.20
CA MET A 27 -7.63 -0.85 0.04
C MET A 27 -8.54 0.33 -0.30
N GLN A 28 -8.17 1.46 0.26
CA GLN A 28 -8.77 2.77 0.02
C GLN A 28 -7.61 3.79 0.01
N VAL A 29 -7.59 4.69 -0.97
CA VAL A 29 -6.50 5.68 -1.13
C VAL A 29 -7.05 7.00 -1.65
N GLY A 30 -6.20 8.03 -1.69
CA GLY A 30 -6.51 9.30 -2.37
C GLY A 30 -7.75 10.02 -1.83
N HIS A 31 -7.97 9.96 -0.51
CA HIS A 31 -9.15 10.52 0.16
C HIS A 31 -10.48 9.92 -0.32
N GLY A 32 -10.49 8.65 -0.71
CA GLY A 32 -11.69 7.95 -1.17
C GLY A 32 -12.01 8.13 -2.64
N LYS A 33 -11.12 8.76 -3.42
CA LYS A 33 -11.32 8.96 -4.87
C LYS A 33 -11.29 7.63 -5.63
N HIS A 34 -12.12 7.54 -6.67
CA HIS A 34 -12.19 6.38 -7.57
C HIS A 34 -10.94 6.24 -8.46
N ALA A 35 -10.46 7.36 -9.03
CA ALA A 35 -9.45 7.34 -10.10
C ALA A 35 -8.16 6.53 -9.80
N PRO A 36 -7.56 6.58 -8.58
CA PRO A 36 -6.42 5.73 -8.27
C PRO A 36 -6.74 4.23 -8.39
N LEU A 37 -7.90 3.78 -7.90
CA LEU A 37 -8.25 2.36 -7.85
C LEU A 37 -8.55 1.76 -9.23
N LYS A 38 -8.98 2.58 -10.20
CA LYS A 38 -9.16 2.16 -11.60
C LYS A 38 -7.88 1.74 -12.29
N ARG A 39 -6.72 2.15 -11.77
CA ARG A 39 -5.40 1.82 -12.35
C ARG A 39 -4.94 0.42 -11.97
N LEU A 40 -5.53 -0.15 -10.92
CA LEU A 40 -5.18 -1.47 -10.41
C LEU A 40 -5.88 -2.56 -11.24
N SER A 41 -5.28 -3.73 -11.30
CA SER A 41 -5.90 -4.95 -11.83
C SER A 41 -5.89 -6.06 -10.79
N ALA A 42 -6.78 -7.04 -10.95
CA ALA A 42 -6.74 -8.24 -10.12
C ALA A 42 -5.36 -8.91 -10.25
N GLY A 43 -4.79 -9.33 -9.14
CA GLY A 43 -3.44 -9.88 -9.07
C GLY A 43 -2.37 -8.84 -8.76
N ASP A 44 -2.59 -7.53 -8.98
CA ASP A 44 -1.59 -6.51 -8.66
C ASP A 44 -1.20 -6.55 -7.18
N ARG A 45 0.08 -6.29 -6.89
CA ARG A 45 0.59 -6.23 -5.52
C ARG A 45 0.60 -4.80 -5.02
N VAL A 46 0.21 -4.59 -3.77
CA VAL A 46 0.18 -3.27 -3.14
C VAL A 46 0.87 -3.33 -1.79
N ALA A 47 1.85 -2.47 -1.57
CA ALA A 47 2.42 -2.21 -0.25
C ALA A 47 2.00 -0.82 0.24
N TYR A 48 1.49 -0.75 1.47
CA TYR A 48 1.19 0.51 2.13
C TYR A 48 2.44 1.05 2.83
N TYR A 49 2.86 2.24 2.44
CA TYR A 49 3.83 3.05 3.15
C TYR A 49 3.10 4.11 3.99
N SER A 50 3.52 4.24 5.25
CA SER A 50 2.95 5.18 6.20
C SER A 50 3.96 6.20 6.68
N PRO A 51 3.80 7.49 6.35
CA PRO A 51 4.66 8.55 6.87
C PRO A 51 4.41 8.83 8.35
N ALA A 52 3.21 8.51 8.85
CA ALA A 52 2.74 8.78 10.20
C ALA A 52 1.79 7.69 10.69
N SER A 53 1.66 7.53 12.01
CA SER A 53 0.77 6.53 12.61
C SER A 53 -0.71 6.85 12.38
N VAL A 54 -1.09 8.11 12.54
CA VAL A 54 -2.47 8.61 12.39
C VAL A 54 -2.57 9.64 11.27
N PHE A 55 -3.79 9.87 10.78
CA PHE A 55 -4.02 10.88 9.75
C PHE A 55 -3.67 12.29 10.27
N GLY A 56 -2.87 13.04 9.51
CA GLY A 56 -2.36 14.36 9.92
C GLY A 56 -1.24 14.32 10.98
N GLY A 57 -0.80 13.13 11.40
CA GLY A 57 0.30 12.98 12.36
C GLY A 57 1.66 13.39 11.82
N THR A 58 2.58 13.73 12.71
CA THR A 58 3.96 14.19 12.41
C THR A 58 5.03 13.34 13.11
N ASP A 59 4.65 12.18 13.64
CA ASP A 59 5.49 11.25 14.41
C ASP A 59 6.56 10.54 13.56
N LYS A 60 6.55 10.73 12.24
CA LYS A 60 7.53 10.17 11.30
C LYS A 60 7.66 8.65 11.41
N LEU A 61 6.54 7.93 11.45
CA LEU A 61 6.54 6.47 11.45
C LEU A 61 7.38 5.89 10.30
N GLN A 62 7.27 6.48 9.10
CA GLN A 62 8.09 6.17 7.91
C GLN A 62 8.34 4.68 7.69
N SER A 63 7.26 3.89 7.65
CA SER A 63 7.33 2.43 7.61
C SER A 63 6.38 1.84 6.56
N PHE A 64 6.73 0.69 6.01
CA PHE A 64 5.78 -0.17 5.32
C PHE A 64 4.97 -0.97 6.36
N VAL A 65 3.64 -0.91 6.27
CA VAL A 65 2.75 -1.40 7.35
C VAL A 65 1.82 -2.55 6.92
N SER A 66 1.60 -2.72 5.62
CA SER A 66 0.87 -3.86 5.08
C SER A 66 1.25 -4.08 3.61
N ILE A 67 1.13 -5.32 3.15
CA ILE A 67 1.38 -5.72 1.77
C ILE A 67 0.42 -6.84 1.37
N GLY A 68 -0.09 -6.81 0.14
CA GLY A 68 -1.07 -7.80 -0.31
C GLY A 68 -1.35 -7.78 -1.80
N ILE A 69 -2.31 -8.60 -2.21
CA ILE A 69 -2.77 -8.76 -3.59
C ILE A 69 -4.20 -8.23 -3.75
N VAL A 70 -4.41 -7.45 -4.79
CA VAL A 70 -5.71 -6.97 -5.25
C VAL A 70 -6.55 -8.15 -5.75
N GLN A 71 -7.75 -8.29 -5.21
CA GLN A 71 -8.67 -9.36 -5.61
C GLN A 71 -9.43 -9.03 -6.90
N PRO A 72 -10.01 -10.04 -7.58
CA PRO A 72 -10.97 -9.84 -8.67
C PRO A 72 -12.13 -8.92 -8.27
N GLY A 73 -12.67 -8.20 -9.26
CA GLY A 73 -13.76 -7.25 -9.08
C GLY A 73 -13.36 -5.80 -9.38
N GLU A 74 -14.37 -4.98 -9.65
CA GLU A 74 -14.22 -3.55 -9.89
C GLU A 74 -14.12 -2.78 -8.56
N PRO A 75 -13.55 -1.55 -8.56
CA PRO A 75 -13.71 -0.65 -7.43
C PRO A 75 -15.20 -0.45 -7.10
N TYR A 76 -15.52 -0.41 -5.81
CA TYR A 76 -16.89 -0.22 -5.32
C TYR A 76 -16.96 0.87 -4.28
N GLU A 77 -18.12 1.48 -4.14
CA GLU A 77 -18.41 2.47 -3.11
C GLU A 77 -18.75 1.81 -1.79
N PHE A 78 -18.31 2.41 -0.68
CA PHE A 78 -18.64 1.95 0.66
C PHE A 78 -19.07 3.13 1.52
N ASP A 79 -20.31 3.16 1.97
CA ASP A 79 -20.80 4.22 2.86
C ASP A 79 -20.20 4.05 4.27
N MET A 80 -19.34 4.97 4.67
CA MET A 80 -18.75 5.01 6.01
C MET A 80 -19.64 5.76 7.02
N GLY A 81 -20.81 6.22 6.61
CA GLY A 81 -21.68 7.12 7.35
C GLY A 81 -21.27 8.59 7.18
N ASN A 82 -22.12 9.49 7.69
CA ASN A 82 -21.88 10.94 7.70
C ASN A 82 -21.58 11.55 6.32
N GLY A 83 -22.15 10.96 5.25
CA GLY A 83 -21.99 11.44 3.89
C GLY A 83 -20.62 11.15 3.24
N PHE A 84 -19.77 10.34 3.87
CA PHE A 84 -18.49 9.94 3.29
C PHE A 84 -18.61 8.55 2.63
N VAL A 85 -18.61 8.54 1.30
CA VAL A 85 -18.71 7.33 0.47
C VAL A 85 -17.43 7.14 -0.35
N PRO A 86 -16.37 6.59 0.23
CA PRO A 86 -15.13 6.29 -0.49
C PRO A 86 -15.25 5.09 -1.42
N TRP A 87 -14.36 5.07 -2.40
CA TRP A 87 -14.11 3.91 -3.25
C TRP A 87 -13.10 2.94 -2.61
N ARG A 88 -13.36 1.64 -2.72
CA ARG A 88 -12.54 0.53 -2.21
C ARG A 88 -12.28 -0.53 -3.27
N ARG A 89 -11.24 -1.33 -3.06
CA ARG A 89 -11.05 -2.63 -3.71
C ARG A 89 -10.68 -3.67 -2.68
N ASP A 90 -11.15 -4.89 -2.90
CA ASP A 90 -10.84 -6.02 -2.03
C ASP A 90 -9.38 -6.45 -2.19
N MET A 91 -8.80 -6.86 -1.07
CA MET A 91 -7.43 -7.28 -0.94
C MET A 91 -7.30 -8.51 -0.05
N VAL A 92 -6.36 -9.38 -0.39
CA VAL A 92 -5.81 -10.38 0.52
C VAL A 92 -4.42 -9.90 0.93
N TYR A 93 -4.23 -9.70 2.23
CA TYR A 93 -2.96 -9.26 2.79
C TYR A 93 -2.11 -10.45 3.20
N ALA A 94 -0.81 -10.37 2.95
CA ALA A 94 0.15 -11.34 3.42
C ALA A 94 0.48 -11.11 4.90
N ASP A 95 0.58 -12.19 5.66
CA ASP A 95 1.12 -12.14 7.02
C ASP A 95 2.56 -11.65 6.97
N GLY A 96 2.95 -10.78 7.92
CA GLY A 96 4.28 -10.16 7.96
C GLY A 96 4.40 -9.14 9.08
N HIS A 97 5.49 -8.38 9.05
CA HIS A 97 5.85 -7.38 10.05
C HIS A 97 6.00 -6.00 9.42
N GLU A 98 5.54 -4.98 10.13
CA GLU A 98 5.80 -3.59 9.73
C GLU A 98 7.30 -3.31 9.77
N THR A 99 7.80 -2.58 8.78
CA THR A 99 9.24 -2.37 8.59
C THR A 99 9.57 -0.92 8.26
N PRO A 100 10.49 -0.28 9.00
CA PRO A 100 10.99 1.05 8.67
C PRO A 100 11.59 1.10 7.28
N ILE A 101 11.37 2.19 6.54
CA ILE A 101 11.95 2.35 5.20
C ILE A 101 13.46 2.62 5.24
N ALA A 102 13.98 3.15 6.34
CA ALA A 102 15.36 3.67 6.42
C ALA A 102 16.44 2.69 5.88
N PRO A 103 16.44 1.38 6.23
CA PRO A 103 17.42 0.43 5.70
C PRO A 103 17.25 0.08 4.20
N LEU A 104 16.14 0.49 3.59
CA LEU A 104 15.80 0.20 2.20
C LEU A 104 16.05 1.38 1.26
N ILE A 105 16.28 2.59 1.79
CA ILE A 105 16.37 3.83 1.00
C ILE A 105 17.40 3.74 -0.13
N GLU A 106 18.58 3.19 0.14
CA GLU A 106 19.66 3.08 -0.86
C GLU A 106 19.50 1.88 -1.82
N ARG A 107 18.49 1.03 -1.58
CA ARG A 107 18.31 -0.25 -2.29
C ARG A 107 17.09 -0.27 -3.20
N LEU A 108 16.13 0.62 -2.97
CA LEU A 108 14.90 0.72 -3.75
C LEU A 108 15.17 1.53 -5.02
N ALA A 109 14.97 0.91 -6.17
CA ALA A 109 15.26 1.50 -7.48
C ALA A 109 14.40 2.73 -7.78
N PHE A 110 13.18 2.81 -7.23
CA PHE A 110 12.34 4.00 -7.37
C PHE A 110 12.85 5.23 -6.59
N ILE A 111 13.83 5.06 -5.69
CA ILE A 111 14.50 6.14 -4.96
C ILE A 111 15.76 6.56 -5.75
N GLU A 112 15.58 7.52 -6.65
CA GLU A 112 16.66 8.01 -7.52
C GLU A 112 17.72 8.82 -6.77
N ASN A 113 17.32 9.52 -5.70
CA ASN A 113 18.20 10.32 -4.86
C ASN A 113 17.91 10.05 -3.36
N PRO A 114 18.79 9.32 -2.65
CA PRO A 114 18.62 9.04 -1.23
C PRO A 114 18.46 10.28 -0.35
N LYS A 115 19.03 11.44 -0.72
CA LYS A 115 18.86 12.70 0.03
C LYS A 115 17.45 13.29 -0.09
N GLN A 116 16.70 12.87 -1.11
CA GLN A 116 15.35 13.33 -1.43
C GLN A 116 14.37 12.15 -1.51
N TRP A 117 14.63 11.08 -0.77
CA TRP A 117 13.90 9.81 -0.85
C TRP A 117 12.39 9.95 -0.68
N GLY A 118 11.93 10.96 0.08
CA GLY A 118 10.52 11.25 0.30
C GLY A 118 9.75 11.73 -0.95
N TYR A 119 10.43 12.08 -2.05
CA TYR A 119 9.81 12.76 -3.19
C TYR A 119 8.72 11.93 -3.89
N LYS A 120 8.96 10.64 -4.17
CA LYS A 120 7.95 9.77 -4.82
C LYS A 120 6.69 9.58 -3.96
N PHE A 121 6.82 9.58 -2.64
CA PHE A 121 5.68 9.37 -1.73
C PHE A 121 4.63 10.50 -1.77
N ARG A 122 4.99 11.66 -2.32
CA ARG A 122 4.08 12.80 -2.54
C ARG A 122 2.91 12.48 -3.46
N PHE A 123 3.08 11.53 -4.36
CA PHE A 123 2.07 11.20 -5.38
C PHE A 123 0.90 10.39 -4.81
N GLY A 124 0.97 9.93 -3.56
CA GLY A 124 -0.09 9.18 -2.90
C GLY A 124 -0.22 7.73 -3.35
N MET A 125 -0.04 7.45 -4.65
CA MET A 125 0.05 6.09 -5.19
C MET A 125 0.86 6.07 -6.49
N PHE A 126 1.85 5.17 -6.56
CA PHE A 126 2.73 5.04 -7.71
C PHE A 126 3.17 3.58 -7.92
N ASP A 127 3.50 3.23 -9.15
CA ASP A 127 3.99 1.90 -9.48
C ASP A 127 5.51 1.77 -9.27
N VAL A 128 5.94 0.54 -8.98
CA VAL A 128 7.33 0.16 -8.71
C VAL A 128 7.67 -1.15 -9.43
N THR A 129 8.96 -1.47 -9.46
CA THR A 129 9.45 -2.70 -10.10
C THR A 129 9.12 -3.94 -9.27
N ASP A 130 9.13 -5.13 -9.90
CA ASP A 130 9.06 -6.42 -9.16
C ASP A 130 10.20 -6.56 -8.14
N ALA A 131 11.41 -6.10 -8.49
CA ALA A 131 12.56 -6.15 -7.60
C ALA A 131 12.34 -5.31 -6.33
N ASP A 132 11.78 -4.10 -6.46
CA ASP A 132 11.44 -3.25 -5.31
C ASP A 132 10.38 -3.91 -4.43
N MET A 133 9.32 -4.45 -5.03
CA MET A 133 8.24 -5.09 -4.29
C MET A 133 8.74 -6.33 -3.55
N LYS A 134 9.60 -7.14 -4.19
CA LYS A 134 10.25 -8.29 -3.55
C LYS A 134 11.15 -7.88 -2.39
N LEU A 135 11.92 -6.80 -2.56
CA LEU A 135 12.77 -6.27 -1.49
C LEU A 135 11.94 -5.82 -0.28
N ILE A 136 10.83 -5.12 -0.52
CA ILE A 136 9.89 -4.69 0.53
C ILE A 136 9.27 -5.91 1.23
N ALA A 137 8.75 -6.88 0.46
CA ALA A 137 8.15 -8.09 1.01
C ALA A 137 9.13 -8.89 1.88
N GLN A 138 10.39 -9.02 1.44
CA GLN A 138 11.44 -9.68 2.21
C GLN A 138 11.78 -8.93 3.50
N ALA A 139 11.89 -7.59 3.44
CA ALA A 139 12.16 -6.77 4.60
C ALA A 139 11.04 -6.87 5.65
N MET A 140 9.78 -6.91 5.18
CA MET A 140 8.59 -7.14 5.99
C MET A 140 8.47 -8.58 6.51
N LYS A 141 9.33 -9.52 6.07
CA LYS A 141 9.16 -10.96 6.31
C LYS A 141 7.74 -11.42 5.94
N ALA A 142 7.22 -10.89 4.84
CA ALA A 142 5.88 -11.20 4.37
C ALA A 142 5.80 -12.62 3.80
N ASP A 143 4.65 -13.27 3.91
CA ASP A 143 4.41 -14.54 3.23
C ASP A 143 4.43 -14.34 1.70
N LEU A 144 5.56 -14.75 1.10
CA LEU A 144 5.79 -14.60 -0.34
C LEU A 144 4.84 -15.46 -1.17
N LYS A 145 4.30 -16.56 -0.62
CA LYS A 145 3.32 -17.39 -1.33
C LYS A 145 2.02 -16.63 -1.57
N THR A 146 1.53 -15.94 -0.53
CA THR A 146 0.38 -15.04 -0.66
C THR A 146 0.60 -13.96 -1.72
N LEU A 147 1.85 -13.49 -1.86
CA LEU A 147 2.22 -12.47 -2.84
C LEU A 147 2.57 -13.02 -4.22
N LEU A 148 2.62 -14.34 -4.42
CA LEU A 148 3.11 -14.95 -5.67
C LEU A 148 4.53 -14.46 -6.04
N LEU A 149 5.44 -14.38 -5.06
CA LEU A 149 6.83 -13.86 -5.17
C LEU A 149 7.93 -14.89 -4.85
#